data_AF-A0A0F9KNF2-F1
#
_entry.id   AF-A0A0F9KNF2-F1
#
_cell.length_a   1.000
_cell.length_b   1.000
_cell.length_c   1.000
_cell.angle_alpha   90.00
_cell.angle_beta   90.00
_cell.angle_gamma   90.00
#
_symmetry.space_group_name_H-M   'P 1'
#
loop_
_entity.id
_entity.type
_entity.pdbx_description
1 polymer ?
#
loop_
_entity_poly.entity_id
_entity_poly.type
_entity_poly.pdbx_seq_one_letter_code
_entity_poly.pdbx_strand_id
1 'polypeptide(L)'
;MSDNTIYKKISLISKIILIVFAIITFKIWHLGVFQKEKRLTDAIKPKRRVIVEKANRGIICDREGLPLAVNKVKYNATIYYSHIKQLPYVRYEKDKNGNKIKKFVRKEYIKKLSNVLAKELDLDSARIEDLIHSKASVLSHIPFVIKENISEKTYYRLKMLQRNWPGIHSEISSERFYPLDKVGSDLLGYMGRISQREYFNIANEIKDLQELIESYDNKESLNSKKYVS
;
A
#
# COMPACT_ATOMS: atom_id res chain seq x y z
N MET A 1 -49.11 -53.90 -20.42
CA MET A 1 -49.87 -52.73 -19.87
C MET A 1 -49.01 -51.80 -18.98
N SER A 2 -47.75 -52.13 -18.68
CA SER A 2 -46.87 -51.34 -17.79
C SER A 2 -46.21 -50.13 -18.46
N ASP A 3 -45.89 -50.21 -19.76
CA ASP A 3 -44.99 -49.24 -20.40
C ASP A 3 -45.61 -47.84 -20.55
N ASN A 4 -46.91 -47.76 -20.85
CA ASN A 4 -47.63 -46.48 -20.92
C ASN A 4 -47.64 -45.72 -19.58
N THR A 5 -47.52 -46.43 -18.45
CA THR A 5 -47.45 -45.78 -17.13
C THR A 5 -46.06 -45.20 -16.86
N ILE A 6 -45.01 -45.86 -17.35
CA ILE A 6 -43.62 -45.41 -17.22
C ILE A 6 -43.38 -44.17 -18.09
N TYR A 7 -43.80 -44.19 -19.37
CA TYR A 7 -43.67 -43.03 -20.26
C TYR A 7 -44.44 -41.79 -19.73
N LYS A 8 -45.61 -42.01 -19.13
CA LYS A 8 -46.41 -40.93 -18.52
C LYS A 8 -45.74 -40.32 -17.29
N LYS A 9 -45.06 -41.13 -16.46
CA LYS A 9 -44.27 -40.65 -15.32
C LYS A 9 -43.02 -39.87 -15.76
N ILE A 10 -42.30 -40.36 -16.78
CA ILE A 10 -41.13 -39.67 -17.35
C ILE A 10 -41.53 -38.32 -17.95
N SER A 11 -42.64 -38.26 -18.70
CA SER A 11 -43.16 -37.01 -19.25
C SER A 11 -43.55 -36.01 -18.14
N LEU A 12 -44.11 -36.48 -17.03
CA LEU A 12 -44.45 -35.63 -15.88
C LEU A 12 -43.19 -35.02 -15.24
N ILE A 13 -42.16 -35.85 -14.99
CA ILE A 13 -40.89 -35.42 -14.41
C ILE A 13 -40.17 -34.42 -15.34
N SER A 14 -40.15 -34.70 -16.65
CA SER A 14 -39.56 -33.81 -17.65
C SER A 14 -40.25 -32.45 -17.69
N LYS A 15 -41.59 -32.40 -17.58
CA LYS A 15 -42.34 -31.13 -17.49
C LYS A 15 -41.97 -30.34 -16.22
N ILE A 16 -41.81 -31.00 -15.09
CA ILE A 16 -41.39 -30.35 -13.84
C ILE A 16 -39.98 -29.75 -13.97
N ILE A 17 -39.04 -30.52 -14.53
CA ILE A 17 -37.67 -30.05 -14.79
C ILE A 17 -37.67 -28.84 -15.72
N LEU A 18 -38.50 -28.87 -16.78
CA LEU A 18 -38.62 -27.77 -17.73
C LEU A 18 -39.15 -26.49 -17.08
N ILE A 19 -40.12 -26.61 -16.16
CA ILE A 19 -40.65 -25.48 -15.38
C ILE A 19 -39.57 -24.89 -14.47
N VAL A 20 -38.80 -25.74 -13.76
CA VAL A 20 -37.69 -25.28 -12.91
C VAL A 20 -36.63 -24.55 -13.74
N PHE A 21 -36.26 -25.08 -14.90
CA PHE A 21 -35.32 -24.44 -15.81
C PHE A 21 -35.84 -23.09 -16.33
N ALA A 22 -37.13 -22.98 -16.62
CA ALA A 22 -37.74 -21.73 -17.04
C ALA A 22 -37.66 -20.66 -15.92
N ILE A 23 -37.90 -21.05 -14.65
CA ILE A 23 -37.77 -20.15 -13.50
C ILE A 23 -36.32 -19.68 -13.32
N ILE A 24 -35.35 -20.59 -13.44
CA ILE A 24 -33.91 -20.24 -13.36
C ILE A 24 -33.52 -19.28 -14.48
N THR A 25 -33.94 -19.56 -15.72
CA THR A 25 -33.64 -18.74 -16.90
C THR A 25 -34.26 -17.35 -16.77
N PHE A 26 -35.52 -17.27 -16.32
CA PHE A 26 -36.20 -16.02 -16.04
C PHE A 26 -35.49 -15.22 -14.95
N LYS A 27 -35.05 -15.89 -13.89
CA LYS A 27 -34.31 -15.25 -12.79
C LYS A 27 -32.96 -14.71 -13.25
N ILE A 28 -32.25 -15.44 -14.12
CA ILE A 28 -31.00 -14.98 -14.75
C ILE A 28 -31.26 -13.78 -15.65
N TRP A 29 -32.30 -13.82 -16.49
CA TRP A 29 -32.68 -12.71 -17.36
C TRP A 29 -33.04 -11.46 -16.57
N HIS A 30 -33.88 -11.60 -15.53
CA HIS A 30 -34.24 -10.52 -14.62
C HIS A 30 -32.99 -9.91 -13.96
N LEU A 31 -32.07 -10.74 -13.46
CA LEU A 31 -30.84 -10.26 -12.82
C LEU A 31 -29.87 -9.62 -13.81
N GLY A 32 -29.80 -10.13 -15.04
CA GLY A 32 -28.90 -9.65 -16.08
C GLY A 32 -29.35 -8.38 -16.78
N VAL A 33 -30.67 -8.21 -17.01
CA VAL A 33 -31.23 -7.07 -17.74
C VAL A 33 -31.60 -5.93 -16.80
N PHE A 34 -32.29 -6.19 -15.67
CA PHE A 34 -32.74 -5.12 -14.77
C PHE A 34 -31.66 -4.60 -13.81
N GLN A 35 -30.63 -5.39 -13.45
CA GLN A 35 -29.58 -4.95 -12.51
C GLN A 35 -28.22 -4.66 -13.16
N LYS A 36 -28.15 -4.60 -14.49
CA LYS A 36 -26.89 -4.38 -15.22
C LYS A 36 -26.21 -3.07 -14.80
N GLU A 37 -26.98 -2.00 -14.68
CA GLU A 37 -26.45 -0.66 -14.39
C GLU A 37 -25.88 -0.54 -12.97
N LYS A 38 -26.52 -1.19 -11.99
CA LYS A 38 -26.08 -1.24 -10.59
C LYS A 38 -24.77 -2.03 -10.43
N ARG A 39 -24.58 -3.10 -11.22
CA ARG A 39 -23.34 -3.90 -11.22
C ARG A 39 -22.18 -3.21 -11.93
N LEU A 40 -22.47 -2.45 -13.00
CA LEU A 40 -21.46 -1.63 -13.67
C LEU A 40 -20.97 -0.51 -12.75
N THR A 41 -21.87 0.18 -12.04
CA THR A 41 -21.48 1.19 -11.05
C THR A 41 -20.73 0.59 -9.87
N ASP A 42 -21.14 -0.57 -9.33
CA ASP A 42 -20.42 -1.27 -8.27
C ASP A 42 -19.02 -1.77 -8.72
N ALA A 43 -18.85 -2.13 -9.99
CA ALA A 43 -17.56 -2.55 -10.56
C ALA A 43 -16.63 -1.36 -10.87
N ILE A 44 -17.21 -0.21 -11.21
CA ILE A 44 -16.50 1.03 -11.52
C ILE A 44 -16.20 1.84 -10.26
N LYS A 45 -16.78 1.47 -9.09
CA LYS A 45 -16.57 2.18 -7.82
C LYS A 45 -15.09 2.52 -7.63
N PRO A 46 -14.70 3.79 -7.75
CA PRO A 46 -13.32 4.16 -7.58
C PRO A 46 -12.94 3.81 -6.15
N LYS A 47 -11.94 2.95 -5.98
CA LYS A 47 -11.37 2.67 -4.66
C LYS A 47 -10.81 3.99 -4.13
N ARG A 48 -11.57 4.67 -3.28
CA ARG A 48 -11.15 5.91 -2.65
C ARG A 48 -9.97 5.55 -1.74
N ARG A 49 -8.78 6.03 -2.09
CA ARG A 49 -7.61 5.86 -1.22
C ARG A 49 -7.64 6.97 -0.19
N VAL A 50 -8.03 6.65 1.04
CA VAL A 50 -7.85 7.57 2.17
C VAL A 50 -6.37 7.55 2.55
N ILE A 51 -5.71 8.71 2.47
CA ILE A 51 -4.32 8.87 2.88
C ILE A 51 -4.36 9.66 4.18
N VAL A 52 -3.86 9.08 5.27
CA VAL A 52 -3.71 9.78 6.55
C VAL A 52 -2.61 10.83 6.39
N GLU A 53 -2.98 12.10 6.28
CA GLU A 53 -2.04 13.22 6.30
C GLU A 53 -1.82 13.67 7.75
N LYS A 54 -0.57 13.77 8.17
CA LYS A 54 -0.25 14.26 9.53
C LYS A 54 -0.50 15.76 9.57
N ALA A 55 -1.20 16.23 10.59
CA ALA A 55 -1.39 17.66 10.81
C ALA A 55 -0.05 18.36 11.11
N ASN A 56 0.21 19.47 10.43
CA ASN A 56 1.33 20.35 10.76
C ASN A 56 1.04 21.10 12.07
N ARG A 57 2.02 21.17 12.98
CA ARG A 57 1.88 21.90 14.26
C ARG A 57 1.96 23.42 14.04
N GLY A 58 1.34 24.20 14.93
CA GLY A 58 1.49 25.66 14.94
C GLY A 58 2.94 26.12 15.18
N ILE A 59 3.26 27.32 14.70
CA ILE A 59 4.51 28.01 15.04
C ILE A 59 4.39 28.48 16.49
N ILE A 60 5.44 28.31 17.30
CA ILE A 60 5.51 28.91 18.64
C ILE A 60 6.35 30.17 18.51
N CYS A 61 5.79 31.30 18.95
CA CYS A 61 6.45 32.60 18.99
C CYS A 61 6.46 33.17 20.40
N ASP A 62 7.41 34.05 20.68
CA ASP A 62 7.40 34.91 21.87
C ASP A 62 6.35 36.03 21.73
N ARG A 63 6.15 36.84 22.79
CA ARG A 63 5.24 37.99 22.85
C ARG A 63 5.48 39.02 21.74
N GLU A 64 6.72 39.16 21.27
CA GLU A 64 7.11 40.07 20.18
C GLU A 64 6.98 39.42 18.79
N GLY A 65 6.47 38.18 18.71
CA GLY A 65 6.29 37.46 17.44
C GLY A 65 7.54 36.74 16.92
N LEU A 66 8.65 36.76 17.65
CA LEU A 66 9.87 36.04 17.26
C LEU A 66 9.65 34.52 17.33
N PRO A 67 9.90 33.76 16.25
CA PRO A 67 9.68 32.31 16.24
C PRO A 67 10.68 31.62 17.17
N LEU A 68 10.16 30.88 18.15
CA LEU A 68 10.95 30.03 19.05
C LEU A 68 10.98 28.58 18.58
N ALA A 69 9.94 28.15 17.86
CA ALA A 69 9.92 26.83 17.25
C ALA A 69 9.03 26.81 15.99
N VAL A 70 9.63 26.42 14.86
CA VAL A 70 9.01 26.36 13.54
C VAL A 70 9.10 24.93 12.98
N ASN A 71 8.20 24.58 12.07
CA ASN A 71 8.28 23.32 11.36
C ASN A 71 9.10 23.52 10.09
N LYS A 72 10.13 22.70 9.90
CA LYS A 72 10.92 22.68 8.67
C LYS A 72 10.67 21.38 7.92
N VAL A 73 10.48 21.49 6.60
CA VAL A 73 10.32 20.32 5.74
C VAL A 73 11.65 19.58 5.65
N LYS A 74 11.61 18.26 5.85
CA LYS A 74 12.75 17.34 5.77
C LYS A 74 12.43 16.23 4.79
N TYR A 75 13.25 16.09 3.76
CA TYR A 75 13.11 15.01 2.78
C TYR A 75 13.87 13.78 3.23
N ASN A 76 13.25 12.60 3.14
CA ASN A 76 13.86 11.34 3.52
C ASN A 76 13.83 10.34 2.36
N ALA A 77 14.92 9.59 2.19
CA ALA A 77 14.98 8.45 1.30
C ALA A 77 14.54 7.18 2.05
N THR A 78 13.45 6.56 1.62
CA THR A 78 12.86 5.37 2.27
C THR A 78 12.82 4.17 1.31
N ILE A 79 12.84 2.97 1.89
CA ILE A 79 12.64 1.71 1.15
C ILE A 79 11.39 1.01 1.64
N TYR A 80 10.57 0.58 0.69
CA TYR A 80 9.41 -0.28 0.89
C TYR A 80 9.74 -1.70 0.44
N TYR A 81 10.10 -2.57 1.39
CA TYR A 81 10.51 -3.93 1.05
C TYR A 81 9.36 -4.77 0.46
N SER A 82 8.10 -4.50 0.82
CA SER A 82 6.94 -5.20 0.26
C SER A 82 6.82 -5.05 -1.25
N HIS A 83 7.23 -3.90 -1.82
CA HIS A 83 7.25 -3.71 -3.27
C HIS A 83 8.37 -4.55 -3.91
N ILE A 84 9.52 -4.68 -3.24
CA ILE A 84 10.62 -5.55 -3.70
C ILE A 84 10.22 -7.03 -3.60
N LYS A 85 9.38 -7.41 -2.62
CA LYS A 85 8.87 -8.79 -2.49
C LYS A 85 8.03 -9.26 -3.67
N GLN A 86 7.42 -8.35 -4.43
CA GLN A 86 6.65 -8.68 -5.63
C GLN A 86 7.54 -9.34 -6.71
N LEU A 87 8.85 -9.07 -6.69
CA LEU A 87 9.81 -9.75 -7.55
C LEU A 87 10.04 -11.18 -7.07
N PRO A 88 10.13 -12.19 -7.97
CA PRO A 88 10.42 -13.55 -7.57
C PRO A 88 11.81 -13.65 -6.91
N TYR A 89 11.94 -14.53 -5.92
CA TYR A 89 13.24 -14.74 -5.26
C TYR A 89 14.27 -15.35 -6.23
N VAL A 90 13.83 -16.35 -7.01
CA VAL A 90 14.63 -17.07 -8.01
C VAL A 90 13.82 -17.20 -9.29
N ARG A 91 14.49 -17.08 -10.44
CA ARG A 91 13.97 -17.44 -11.76
C ARG A 91 14.92 -18.44 -12.41
N TYR A 92 14.36 -19.44 -13.08
CA TYR A 92 15.13 -20.33 -13.94
C TYR A 92 15.14 -19.74 -15.35
N GLU A 93 16.33 -19.46 -15.89
CA GLU A 93 16.51 -19.01 -17.26
C GLU A 93 17.20 -20.13 -18.05
N LYS A 94 16.84 -20.29 -19.32
CA LYS A 94 17.58 -21.20 -20.21
C LYS A 94 18.75 -20.41 -20.79
N ASP A 95 19.95 -20.97 -20.65
CA ASP A 95 21.13 -20.39 -21.30
C ASP A 95 21.09 -20.60 -22.81
N LYS A 96 22.01 -19.97 -23.55
CA LYS A 96 22.21 -20.16 -25.00
C LYS A 96 22.41 -21.65 -25.37
N ASN A 97 22.87 -22.46 -24.42
CA ASN A 97 23.11 -23.89 -24.59
C ASN A 97 21.92 -24.76 -24.12
N GLY A 98 20.77 -24.17 -23.79
CA GLY A 98 19.54 -24.90 -23.40
C GLY A 98 19.48 -25.39 -21.95
N ASN A 99 20.57 -25.26 -21.19
CA ASN A 99 20.63 -25.63 -19.77
C ASN A 99 19.83 -24.67 -18.88
N LYS A 100 19.11 -25.19 -17.88
CA LYS A 100 18.37 -24.38 -16.90
C LYS A 100 19.34 -23.85 -15.83
N ILE A 101 19.55 -22.53 -15.81
CA ILE A 101 20.37 -21.85 -14.80
C ILE A 101 19.45 -21.20 -13.75
N LYS A 102 19.79 -21.39 -12.48
CA LYS A 102 19.12 -20.76 -11.34
C LYS A 102 19.65 -19.35 -11.13
N LYS A 103 18.81 -18.33 -11.27
CA LYS A 103 19.19 -16.92 -11.10
C LYS A 103 18.48 -16.27 -9.92
N PHE A 104 19.23 -15.63 -9.04
CA PHE A 104 18.72 -14.94 -7.85
C PHE A 104 18.28 -13.51 -8.20
N VAL A 105 17.13 -13.39 -8.84
CA VAL A 105 16.60 -12.10 -9.35
C VAL A 105 16.52 -11.03 -8.27
N ARG A 106 16.01 -11.37 -7.08
CA ARG A 106 15.84 -10.39 -5.99
C ARG A 106 17.19 -9.90 -5.44
N LYS A 107 18.17 -10.78 -5.30
CA LYS A 107 19.51 -10.41 -4.83
C LYS A 107 20.22 -9.49 -5.83
N GLU A 108 20.17 -9.83 -7.12
CA GLU A 108 20.71 -8.98 -8.18
C GLU A 108 20.00 -7.62 -8.24
N TYR A 109 18.69 -7.60 -8.05
CA TYR A 109 17.92 -6.37 -8.00
C TYR A 109 18.36 -5.47 -6.86
N ILE A 110 18.47 -6.00 -5.63
CA ILE A 110 18.93 -5.25 -4.45
C ILE A 110 20.35 -4.71 -4.67
N LYS A 111 21.25 -5.50 -5.26
CA LYS A 111 22.61 -5.06 -5.58
C LYS A 111 22.65 -3.93 -6.62
N LYS A 112 21.80 -3.99 -7.65
CA LYS A 112 21.69 -2.89 -8.63
C LYS A 112 21.07 -1.64 -8.02
N LEU A 113 20.06 -1.83 -7.19
CA LEU A 113 19.36 -0.79 -6.45
C LEU A 113 20.31 -0.05 -5.51
N SER A 114 21.10 -0.78 -4.72
CA SER A 114 22.07 -0.21 -3.79
C SER A 114 23.14 0.61 -4.51
N ASN A 115 23.61 0.16 -5.68
CA ASN A 115 24.55 0.93 -6.51
C ASN A 115 23.95 2.24 -7.05
N VAL A 116 22.68 2.25 -7.44
CA VAL A 116 21.99 3.47 -7.89
C VAL A 116 21.82 4.43 -6.72
N LEU A 117 21.36 3.94 -5.57
CA LEU A 117 21.16 4.75 -4.37
C LEU A 117 22.48 5.28 -3.81
N ALA A 118 23.56 4.50 -3.87
CA ALA A 118 24.90 4.92 -3.46
C ALA A 118 25.36 6.18 -4.20
N LYS A 119 25.12 6.22 -5.52
CA LYS A 119 25.47 7.36 -6.38
C LYS A 119 24.62 8.61 -6.11
N GLU A 120 23.34 8.43 -5.80
CA GLU A 120 22.41 9.54 -5.58
C GLU A 120 22.45 10.08 -4.13
N LEU A 121 22.86 9.25 -3.17
CA LEU A 121 22.87 9.55 -1.74
C LEU A 121 24.27 9.75 -1.16
N ASP A 122 25.34 9.61 -1.93
CA ASP A 122 26.73 9.63 -1.45
C ASP A 122 26.94 8.67 -0.25
N LEU A 123 26.43 7.44 -0.40
CA LEU A 123 26.50 6.39 0.61
C LEU A 123 27.20 5.16 0.04
N ASP A 124 27.78 4.35 0.93
CA ASP A 124 28.34 3.07 0.51
C ASP A 124 27.25 2.07 0.09
N SER A 125 27.46 1.43 -1.05
CA SER A 125 26.55 0.45 -1.63
C SER A 125 26.40 -0.80 -0.76
N ALA A 126 27.47 -1.27 -0.12
CA ALA A 126 27.43 -2.48 0.71
C ALA A 126 26.61 -2.20 1.97
N ARG A 127 26.82 -1.04 2.61
CA ARG A 127 26.01 -0.58 3.74
C ARG A 127 24.51 -0.52 3.42
N ILE A 128 24.13 -0.06 2.22
CA ILE A 128 22.71 -0.01 1.81
C ILE A 128 22.15 -1.43 1.63
N GLU A 129 22.90 -2.32 0.99
CA GLU A 129 22.51 -3.72 0.81
C GLU A 129 22.29 -4.43 2.15
N ASP A 130 23.22 -4.25 3.10
CA ASP A 130 23.12 -4.79 4.46
C ASP A 130 21.92 -4.23 5.23
N LEU A 131 21.65 -2.92 5.10
CA LEU A 131 20.47 -2.28 5.68
C LEU A 131 19.16 -2.87 5.12
N ILE A 132 19.11 -3.13 3.81
CA ILE A 132 17.94 -3.75 3.18
C ILE A 132 17.76 -5.17 3.69
N HIS A 133 18.82 -5.97 3.74
CA HIS A 133 18.75 -7.36 4.17
C HIS A 133 18.40 -7.51 5.66
N SER A 134 19.01 -6.70 6.54
CA SER A 134 18.73 -6.73 7.97
C SER A 134 17.30 -6.33 8.31
N LYS A 135 16.76 -5.30 7.63
CA LYS A 135 15.40 -4.79 7.88
C LYS A 135 14.31 -5.52 7.11
N ALA A 136 14.66 -6.29 6.07
CA ALA A 136 13.70 -7.02 5.23
C ALA A 136 12.74 -7.92 6.03
N SER A 137 13.26 -8.65 7.03
CA SER A 137 12.46 -9.59 7.82
C SER A 137 11.53 -8.89 8.80
N VAL A 138 12.00 -7.83 9.46
CA VAL A 138 11.25 -7.13 10.52
C VAL A 138 10.27 -6.09 9.94
N LEU A 139 10.68 -5.34 8.93
CA LEU A 139 9.93 -4.22 8.34
C LEU A 139 9.47 -4.54 6.92
N SER A 140 8.89 -5.73 6.75
CA SER A 140 8.45 -6.20 5.44
C SER A 140 7.37 -5.32 4.80
N HIS A 141 6.44 -4.78 5.59
CA HIS A 141 5.28 -4.01 5.12
C HIS A 141 5.36 -2.53 5.48
N ILE A 142 6.48 -2.11 6.07
CA ILE A 142 6.65 -0.82 6.70
C ILE A 142 7.86 -0.14 6.06
N PRO A 143 7.79 1.16 5.71
CA PRO A 143 8.94 1.86 5.13
C PRO A 143 10.04 2.00 6.18
N PHE A 144 11.29 1.87 5.76
CA PHE A 144 12.42 2.27 6.59
C PHE A 144 13.28 3.32 5.91
N VAL A 145 13.79 4.27 6.69
CA VAL A 145 14.65 5.35 6.21
C VAL A 145 16.07 4.82 5.99
N ILE A 146 16.64 5.13 4.81
CA ILE A 146 18.06 4.91 4.50
C ILE A 146 18.88 6.15 4.88
N LYS A 147 18.42 7.32 4.44
CA LYS A 147 19.08 8.61 4.64
C LYS A 147 18.03 9.67 4.96
N GLU A 148 18.27 10.40 6.04
CA GLU A 148 17.47 11.54 6.47
C GLU A 148 18.02 12.83 5.87
N ASN A 149 17.17 13.85 5.72
CA ASN A 149 17.54 15.20 5.26
C ASN A 149 18.29 15.24 3.92
N ILE A 150 17.73 14.59 2.90
CA ILE A 150 18.27 14.67 1.54
C ILE A 150 17.95 16.03 0.91
N SER A 151 18.75 16.45 -0.07
CA SER A 151 18.46 17.68 -0.82
C SER A 151 17.14 17.55 -1.60
N GLU A 152 16.45 18.68 -1.82
CA GLU A 152 15.23 18.72 -2.63
C GLU A 152 15.45 18.20 -4.06
N LYS A 153 16.61 18.52 -4.65
CA LYS A 153 17.02 17.99 -5.96
C LYS A 153 17.10 16.46 -5.94
N THR A 154 17.74 15.90 -4.93
CA THR A 154 17.83 14.44 -4.73
C THR A 154 16.46 13.82 -4.47
N TYR A 155 15.59 14.49 -3.71
CA TYR A 155 14.21 14.05 -3.46
C TYR A 155 13.44 13.85 -4.76
N TYR A 156 13.40 14.87 -5.63
CA TYR A 156 12.70 14.77 -6.91
C TYR A 156 13.36 13.75 -7.84
N ARG A 157 14.70 13.63 -7.80
CA ARG A 157 15.44 12.62 -8.55
C ARG A 157 15.03 11.20 -8.16
N LEU A 158 14.96 10.90 -6.86
CA LEU A 158 14.48 9.61 -6.35
C LEU A 158 13.02 9.37 -6.72
N LYS A 159 12.18 10.41 -6.67
CA LYS A 159 10.77 10.34 -7.07
C LYS A 159 10.59 9.97 -8.54
N MET A 160 11.49 10.42 -9.42
CA MET A 160 11.51 9.97 -10.82
C MET A 160 11.99 8.52 -10.96
N LEU A 161 13.01 8.13 -10.20
CA LEU A 161 13.56 6.76 -10.22
C LEU A 161 12.59 5.70 -9.69
N GLN A 162 11.69 6.08 -8.78
CA GLN A 162 10.65 5.21 -8.23
C GLN A 162 9.83 4.48 -9.30
N ARG A 163 9.60 5.09 -10.47
CA ARG A 163 8.88 4.45 -11.58
C ARG A 163 9.60 3.20 -12.11
N ASN A 164 10.93 3.24 -12.15
CA ASN A 164 11.76 2.16 -12.69
C ASN A 164 12.24 1.19 -11.62
N TRP A 165 12.33 1.67 -10.37
CA TRP A 165 12.85 0.92 -9.23
C TRP A 165 11.76 0.72 -8.17
N PRO A 166 10.91 -0.32 -8.30
CA PRO A 166 9.91 -0.64 -7.29
C PRO A 166 10.56 -0.84 -5.92
N GLY A 167 10.07 -0.10 -4.93
CA GLY A 167 10.56 -0.14 -3.55
C GLY A 167 11.35 1.08 -3.13
N ILE A 168 11.85 1.93 -4.05
CA ILE A 168 12.35 3.26 -3.69
C ILE A 168 11.15 4.16 -3.39
N HIS A 169 11.20 4.86 -2.27
CA HIS A 169 10.27 5.93 -1.95
C HIS A 169 11.03 7.14 -1.41
N SER A 170 10.42 8.30 -1.61
CA SER A 170 10.91 9.56 -1.08
C SER A 170 9.77 10.19 -0.27
N GLU A 171 9.94 10.26 1.04
CA GLU A 171 8.91 10.75 1.96
C GLU A 171 9.25 12.17 2.41
N ILE A 172 8.22 13.00 2.48
CA ILE A 172 8.31 14.34 3.08
C ILE A 172 7.93 14.18 4.54
N SER A 173 8.80 14.63 5.42
CA SER A 173 8.56 14.71 6.85
C SER A 173 8.71 16.15 7.34
N SER A 174 8.20 16.42 8.53
CA SER A 174 8.31 17.72 9.18
C SER A 174 9.13 17.54 10.46
N GLU A 175 10.20 18.31 10.59
CA GLU A 175 11.07 18.35 11.77
C GLU A 175 10.93 19.70 12.46
N ARG A 176 10.93 19.69 13.80
CA ARG A 176 10.86 20.92 14.58
C ARG A 176 12.24 21.57 14.58
N PHE A 177 12.31 22.79 14.05
CA PHE A 177 13.49 23.63 14.05
C PHE A 177 13.34 24.72 15.11
N TYR A 178 14.32 24.80 16.02
CA TYR A 178 14.37 25.77 17.10
C TYR A 178 15.48 26.77 16.78
N PRO A 179 15.19 28.05 16.51
CA PRO A 179 16.21 29.04 16.19
C PRO A 179 17.25 29.25 17.30
N LEU A 180 16.88 28.96 18.55
CA LEU A 180 17.75 29.00 19.73
C LEU A 180 18.39 27.63 20.06
N ASP A 181 18.33 26.67 19.13
CA ASP A 181 18.83 25.29 19.25
C ASP A 181 18.51 24.66 20.62
N LYS A 182 19.55 24.36 21.41
CA LYS A 182 19.47 23.62 22.68
C LYS A 182 18.65 24.36 23.73
N VAL A 183 18.83 25.67 23.85
CA VAL A 183 18.11 26.48 24.84
C VAL A 183 16.62 26.48 24.54
N GLY A 184 16.25 26.57 23.26
CA GLY A 184 14.86 26.49 22.82
C GLY A 184 14.25 25.12 23.05
N SER A 185 14.99 24.03 22.79
CA SER A 185 14.49 22.66 22.97
C SER A 185 14.38 22.24 24.43
N ASP A 186 15.27 22.67 25.32
CA ASP A 186 15.18 22.37 26.75
C ASP A 186 13.96 23.03 27.41
N LEU A 187 13.62 24.25 26.98
CA LEU A 187 12.47 25.00 27.48
C LEU A 187 11.13 24.51 26.90
N LEU A 188 11.06 24.28 25.59
CA LEU A 188 9.82 23.91 24.90
C LEU A 188 9.60 22.39 24.81
N GLY A 189 10.61 21.60 25.14
CA GLY A 189 10.62 20.15 25.01
C GLY A 189 11.24 19.66 23.70
N TYR A 190 11.85 18.47 23.79
CA TYR A 190 12.48 17.78 22.66
C TYR A 190 11.45 17.01 21.84
N MET A 191 11.50 17.19 20.52
CA MET A 191 10.99 16.19 19.58
C MET A 191 12.12 15.22 19.23
N GLY A 192 12.24 14.14 20.00
CA GLY A 192 13.23 13.09 19.76
C GLY A 192 12.85 12.16 18.60
N ARG A 193 13.82 11.33 18.18
CA ARG A 193 13.54 10.14 17.35
C ARG A 193 12.53 9.29 18.11
N ILE A 194 11.37 9.03 17.52
CA ILE A 194 10.38 8.10 18.07
C ILE A 194 11.08 6.79 18.42
N SER A 195 10.91 6.33 19.67
CA SER A 195 11.51 5.08 20.11
C SER A 195 10.98 3.92 19.26
N GLN A 196 11.72 2.82 19.16
CA GLN A 196 11.25 1.68 18.37
C GLN A 196 9.90 1.14 18.86
N ARG A 197 9.65 1.20 20.17
CA ARG A 197 8.37 0.82 20.78
C ARG A 197 7.24 1.78 20.40
N GLU A 198 7.51 3.07 20.48
CA GLU A 198 6.55 4.12 20.12
C GLU A 198 6.24 4.10 18.62
N TYR A 199 7.24 3.80 17.78
CA TYR A 199 7.07 3.56 16.36
C TYR A 199 6.11 2.40 16.09
N PHE A 200 6.28 1.26 16.77
CA PHE A 200 5.38 0.12 16.62
C PHE A 200 3.96 0.44 17.11
N ASN A 201 3.82 1.21 18.19
CA ASN A 201 2.51 1.64 18.66
C ASN A 201 1.80 2.52 17.63
N ILE A 202 2.49 3.52 17.07
CA ILE A 202 1.96 4.38 16.01
C ILE A 202 1.61 3.54 14.76
N ALA A 203 2.44 2.55 14.41
CA ALA A 203 2.17 1.67 13.29
C ALA A 203 0.91 0.82 13.51
N ASN A 204 0.70 0.31 14.73
CA ASN A 204 -0.51 -0.41 15.10
C ASN A 204 -1.74 0.51 15.08
N GLU A 205 -1.62 1.73 15.61
CA GLU A 205 -2.70 2.72 15.57
C GLU A 205 -3.09 3.09 14.14
N ILE A 206 -2.11 3.30 13.24
CA ILE A 206 -2.37 3.53 11.81
C ILE A 206 -3.09 2.33 11.19
N LYS A 207 -2.69 1.10 11.56
CA LYS A 207 -3.34 -0.12 11.08
C LYS A 207 -4.80 -0.19 11.55
N ASP A 208 -5.05 0.10 12.83
CA ASP A 208 -6.39 0.10 13.40
C ASP A 208 -7.28 1.17 12.74
N LEU A 209 -6.73 2.36 12.46
CA LEU A 209 -7.42 3.41 11.71
C LEU A 209 -7.72 3.00 10.27
N GLN A 210 -6.81 2.29 9.60
CA GLN A 210 -7.06 1.75 8.26
C GLN A 210 -8.17 0.71 8.27
N GLU A 211 -8.16 -0.23 9.21
CA GLU A 211 -9.23 -1.22 9.38
C GLU A 211 -10.57 -0.55 9.70
N LEU A 212 -10.57 0.50 10.53
CA LEU A 212 -11.74 1.30 10.82
C LEU A 212 -12.29 1.95 9.54
N ILE A 213 -11.45 2.63 8.76
CA ILE A 213 -11.85 3.25 7.47
C ILE A 213 -12.44 2.20 6.53
N GLU A 214 -11.80 1.04 6.37
CA GLU A 214 -12.32 -0.06 5.55
C GLU A 214 -13.69 -0.55 6.06
N SER A 215 -13.90 -0.60 7.38
CA SER A 215 -15.17 -0.98 7.98
C SER A 215 -16.27 0.05 7.70
N TYR A 216 -15.94 1.35 7.71
CA TYR A 216 -16.85 2.44 7.38
C TYR A 216 -17.24 2.41 5.90
N ASP A 217 -16.27 2.27 5.00
CA ASP A 217 -16.52 2.11 3.56
C ASP A 217 -17.44 0.91 3.27
N ASN A 218 -17.20 -0.22 3.96
CA ASN A 218 -18.05 -1.39 3.83
C ASN A 218 -19.48 -1.16 4.36
N LYS A 219 -19.64 -0.48 5.50
CA LYS A 219 -20.97 -0.12 6.04
C LYS A 219 -21.72 0.89 5.16
N GLU A 220 -21.04 1.87 4.59
CA GLU A 220 -21.63 2.84 3.67
C GLU A 220 -22.06 2.16 2.35
N SER A 221 -21.31 1.13 1.91
CA SER A 221 -21.70 0.26 0.80
C SER A 221 -22.96 -0.59 1.08
N LEU A 222 -23.19 -0.97 2.35
CA LEU A 222 -24.38 -1.70 2.81
C LEU A 222 -25.60 -0.77 2.95
N ASN A 223 -25.43 0.45 3.48
CA ASN A 223 -26.50 1.43 3.62
C ASN A 223 -26.95 2.00 2.26
N SER A 224 -26.03 2.31 1.35
CA SER A 224 -26.39 2.76 -0.01
C SER A 224 -27.19 1.71 -0.80
N LYS A 225 -27.03 0.41 -0.51
CA LYS A 225 -27.89 -0.65 -1.09
C LYS A 225 -29.32 -0.65 -0.55
N LYS A 226 -29.54 -0.12 0.66
CA LYS A 226 -30.82 -0.11 1.39
C LYS A 226 -31.76 1.04 0.99
N TYR A 227 -31.22 2.12 0.41
CA TYR A 227 -31.98 3.28 -0.09
C TYR A 227 -32.29 3.21 -1.59
N VAL A 228 -31.83 2.16 -2.29
CA VAL A 228 -32.04 1.95 -3.73
C VAL A 228 -32.75 0.61 -3.97
N SER A 229 -33.67 0.24 -3.07
CA SER A 229 -34.65 -0.84 -3.21
C SER A 229 -36.03 -0.27 -2.92
#